data_AF-A0A5H9S3K8-F1
#
_entry.id   AF-A0A5H9S3K8-F1
#
_cell.length_a   1.000
_cell.length_b   1.000
_cell.length_c   1.000
_cell.angle_alpha   90.00
_cell.angle_beta   90.00
_cell.angle_gamma   90.00
#
_symmetry.space_group_name_H-M   'P 1'
#
loop_
_entity.id
_entity.type
_entity.pdbx_description
1 polymer ?
#
loop_
_entity_poly.entity_id
_entity_poly.type
_entity_poly.pdbx_seq_one_letter_code
_entity_poly.pdbx_strand_id
1 'polypeptide(L)' 'KKREQTQILKGMLSRLIRLDSWHGTLTGFKVENGLDGNVSERGGGFEMVIRGLSVDQLIKVAGFIKQL' A
#
# COMPACT_ATOMS: atom_id res chain seq x y z
N LYS A 1 3.38 -20.82 4.40
CA LYS A 1 4.32 -19.85 3.80
C LYS A 1 3.64 -18.65 3.15
N LYS A 2 3.07 -18.74 1.93
CA LYS A 2 2.48 -17.57 1.22
C LYS A 2 1.32 -16.89 1.96
N ARG A 3 0.40 -17.70 2.50
CA ARG A 3 -0.74 -17.22 3.30
C ARG A 3 -0.29 -16.55 4.60
N GLU A 4 0.78 -17.03 5.24
CA GLU A 4 1.36 -16.41 6.43
C GLU A 4 2.02 -15.08 6.11
N GLN A 5 2.82 -15.00 5.03
CA GLN A 5 3.42 -13.74 4.58
C GLN A 5 2.35 -12.68 4.29
N THR A 6 1.24 -13.08 3.67
CA THR A 6 0.09 -12.18 3.43
C THR A 6 -0.52 -11.68 4.75
N GLN A 7 -0.71 -12.55 5.75
CA GLN A 7 -1.25 -12.15 7.05
C GLN A 7 -0.30 -11.26 7.84
N ILE A 8 1.01 -11.55 7.80
CA ILE A 8 2.05 -10.72 8.40
C ILE A 8 2.02 -9.33 7.75
N LEU A 9 2.01 -9.25 6.42
CA LEU A 9 1.95 -7.98 5.69
C LEU A 9 0.71 -7.17 6.08
N LYS A 10 -0.47 -7.79 6.06
CA LYS A 10 -1.72 -7.12 6.50
C LYS A 10 -1.62 -6.63 7.93
N GLY A 11 -1.11 -7.46 8.84
CA GLY A 11 -0.95 -7.10 10.26
C GLY A 11 0.07 -5.99 10.49
N MET A 12 1.11 -5.87 9.66
CA MET A 12 2.04 -4.74 9.71
C MET A 12 1.41 -3.47 9.14
N LEU A 13 0.75 -3.56 7.99
CA LEU A 13 0.10 -2.41 7.36
C LEU A 13 -1.04 -1.83 8.22
N SER A 14 -1.82 -2.67 8.91
CA SER A 14 -2.92 -2.23 9.78
C SER A 14 -2.46 -1.42 10.99
N ARG A 15 -1.18 -1.47 11.35
CA ARG A 15 -0.59 -0.62 12.40
C ARG A 15 -0.25 0.78 11.90
N LEU A 16 -0.12 0.96 10.59
CA LEU A 16 0.32 2.20 9.97
C LEU A 16 -0.87 2.96 9.35
N ILE A 17 -1.79 2.23 8.72
CA ILE A 17 -2.91 2.79 7.97
C ILE A 17 -4.18 1.97 8.20
N ARG A 18 -5.34 2.64 8.14
CA ARG A 18 -6.61 1.95 8.14
C ARG A 18 -6.74 1.12 6.87
N LEU A 19 -6.91 -0.18 7.05
CA LEU A 19 -7.13 -1.13 5.97
C LEU A 19 -8.61 -1.21 5.64
N ASP A 20 -8.91 -1.28 4.35
CA ASP A 20 -10.24 -1.51 3.82
C ASP A 20 -10.22 -2.69 2.84
N SER A 21 -11.35 -3.36 2.67
CA SER A 21 -11.49 -4.40 1.66
C SER A 21 -11.48 -3.78 0.26
N TRP A 22 -10.65 -4.30 -0.64
CA TRP A 22 -10.61 -3.87 -2.04
C TRP A 22 -10.57 -5.07 -2.97
N HIS A 23 -11.57 -5.17 -3.86
CA HIS A 23 -11.78 -6.34 -4.69
C HIS A 23 -10.56 -6.67 -5.56
N GLY A 24 -10.14 -7.94 -5.57
CA GLY A 24 -9.01 -8.42 -6.38
C GLY A 24 -7.61 -8.04 -5.86
N THR A 25 -7.50 -7.61 -4.59
CA THR A 25 -6.22 -7.19 -3.99
C THR A 25 -6.01 -7.87 -2.63
N LEU A 26 -4.82 -7.72 -2.03
CA LEU A 26 -4.59 -8.15 -0.66
C LEU A 26 -5.39 -7.28 0.30
N THR A 27 -5.23 -5.96 0.21
CA THR A 27 -5.96 -4.98 1.01
C THR A 27 -5.98 -3.63 0.31
N GLY A 28 -7.06 -2.89 0.49
CA GLY A 28 -7.11 -1.46 0.24
C GLY A 28 -6.67 -0.67 1.47
N PHE A 29 -6.48 0.62 1.30
CA PHE A 29 -6.37 1.59 2.37
C PHE A 29 -6.96 2.92 1.96
N LYS A 30 -7.40 3.67 2.96
CA LYS A 30 -7.83 5.06 2.83
C LYS A 30 -7.30 5.84 4.03
N VAL A 31 -6.73 7.01 3.75
CA VAL A 31 -6.15 7.89 4.78
C VAL A 31 -6.86 9.25 4.79
N GLU A 32 -6.77 9.95 5.92
CA GLU A 32 -7.58 11.14 6.19
C GLU A 32 -7.30 12.32 5.24
N ASN A 33 -6.08 12.39 4.69
CA ASN A 33 -5.68 13.43 3.75
C ASN A 33 -6.22 13.21 2.32
N GLY A 34 -7.17 12.29 2.13
CA GLY A 34 -7.83 12.03 0.86
C GLY A 34 -7.10 11.06 -0.07
N LEU A 35 -5.93 10.54 0.33
CA LEU A 35 -5.25 9.49 -0.43
C LEU A 35 -5.92 8.14 -0.19
N ASP A 36 -5.96 7.33 -1.24
CA ASP A 36 -6.37 5.94 -1.16
C ASP A 36 -5.47 5.06 -2.02
N GLY A 37 -5.63 3.75 -1.87
CA GLY A 37 -4.80 2.84 -2.59
C GLY A 37 -5.07 1.39 -2.28
N ASN A 38 -4.26 0.53 -2.88
CA ASN A 38 -4.30 -0.89 -2.58
C ASN A 38 -2.93 -1.52 -2.66
N VAL A 39 -2.82 -2.67 -1.99
CA VAL A 39 -1.68 -3.55 -2.02
C VAL A 39 -2.11 -4.86 -2.66
N SER A 40 -1.39 -5.31 -3.67
CA SER A 40 -1.64 -6.58 -4.36
C SER A 40 -0.37 -7.41 -4.44
N GLU A 41 -0.50 -8.69 -4.77
CA GLU A 41 0.64 -9.56 -5.03
C GLU A 41 0.69 -9.86 -6.53
N ARG A 42 1.81 -9.53 -7.19
CA ARG A 42 2.00 -9.68 -8.64
C ARG A 42 3.45 -10.05 -8.94
N GLY A 43 3.66 -10.93 -9.94
CA GLY A 43 4.99 -11.21 -10.49
C GLY A 43 6.04 -11.72 -9.48
N GLY A 44 5.63 -12.35 -8.37
CA GLY A 44 6.54 -12.84 -7.33
C GLY A 44 6.87 -11.81 -6.23
N GLY A 45 6.23 -10.64 -6.21
CA GLY A 45 6.39 -9.62 -5.19
C GLY A 45 5.10 -8.90 -4.81
N PHE A 46 5.23 -7.82 -4.05
CA PHE A 46 4.13 -6.95 -3.65
C PHE A 46 4.11 -5.67 -4.48
N GLU A 47 2.93 -5.26 -4.92
CA GLU A 47 2.67 -4.01 -5.62
C GLU A 47 1.81 -3.11 -4.72
N MET A 48 2.17 -1.84 -4.62
CA MET A 48 1.37 -0.82 -3.95
C MET A 48 0.97 0.26 -4.95
N VAL A 49 -0.32 0.54 -5.04
CA VAL A 49 -0.87 1.66 -5.81
C VAL A 49 -1.34 2.72 -4.84
N ILE A 50 -0.87 3.96 -5.02
CA ILE A 50 -1.27 5.14 -4.25
C ILE A 50 -1.94 6.13 -5.21
N ARG A 51 -3.16 6.56 -4.91
CA ARG A 51 -3.95 7.50 -5.71
C ARG A 51 -4.20 8.79 -4.95
N GLY A 52 -4.52 9.84 -5.71
CA GLY A 52 -4.81 11.17 -5.16
C GLY A 52 -3.59 12.01 -4.78
N LEU A 53 -2.38 11.55 -5.13
CA LEU A 53 -1.15 12.30 -4.85
C LEU A 53 -1.13 13.63 -5.62
N SER A 54 -0.81 14.72 -4.91
CA SER A 54 -0.38 15.96 -5.56
C SER A 54 1.02 15.79 -6.17
N VAL A 55 1.44 16.73 -7.03
CA VAL A 55 2.78 16.76 -7.61
C VAL A 55 3.86 16.70 -6.51
N ASP A 56 3.74 17.54 -5.48
CA ASP A 56 4.70 17.58 -4.38
C ASP A 56 4.76 16.25 -3.61
N GLN A 57 3.61 15.61 -3.38
CA GLN A 57 3.56 14.31 -2.70
C GLN A 57 4.17 13.20 -3.56
N LEU A 58 3.94 13.22 -4.87
CA LEU A 58 4.54 12.27 -5.81
C LEU A 58 6.07 12.38 -5.81
N ILE A 59 6.61 13.61 -5.86
CA ILE A 59 8.06 13.83 -5.78
C ILE A 59 8.62 13.35 -4.43
N LYS A 60 7.92 13.59 -3.31
CA LYS A 60 8.33 13.08 -1.99
C LYS A 60 8.39 11.56 -1.98
N VAL A 61 7.35 10.87 -2.46
CA VAL A 61 7.31 9.40 -2.53
C VAL A 61 8.46 8.87 -3.38
N ALA A 62 8.69 9.43 -4.57
CA ALA A 62 9.82 9.05 -5.42
C ALA A 62 11.18 9.27 -4.72
N GLY A 63 11.32 10.37 -3.98
CA GLY A 63 12.50 10.66 -3.17
C GLY A 63 12.74 9.63 -2.06
N PHE A 64 11.69 9.22 -1.33
CA PHE A 64 11.78 8.14 -0.35
C PHE A 64 12.19 6.82 -0.99
N ILE A 65 11.59 6.44 -2.12
CA ILE A 65 11.92 5.20 -2.84
C ILE A 65 13.39 5.18 -3.27
N LYS A 66 13.93 6.31 -3.74
CA LYS A 66 15.35 6.43 -4.14
C LYS A 66 16.32 6.10 -2.99
N GLN A 67 15.89 6.26 -1.74
CA GLN A 67 16.71 6.04 -0.55
C GLN A 67 16.58 4.63 0.04
N LEU A 68 15.66 3.80 -0.47
CA LEU A 68 15.54 2.39 -0.11
C LEU A 68 16.68 1.57 -0.71
#